data_AF-A0A0Q4MUW7-F1
#
_entry.id   AF-A0A0Q4MUW7-F1
#
_cell.length_a   1.000
_cell.length_b   1.000
_cell.length_c   1.000
_cell.angle_alpha   90.00
_cell.angle_beta   90.00
_cell.angle_gamma   90.00
#
_symmetry.space_group_name_H-M   'P 1'
#
loop_
_entity.id
_entity.type
_entity.pdbx_description
1 polymer ?
#
loop_
_entity_poly.entity_id
_entity_poly.type
_entity_poly.pdbx_seq_one_letter_code
_entity_poly.pdbx_strand_id
1 'polypeptide(L)' 'MARREFPHFEAVSAMVPVEGGGYNAAIAVKALGMGGAPRFHKVLDGQVFEGAMAADEAATAELQRLQGVSEEGELVW' A
#
# COMPACT_ATOMS: atom_id res chain seq x y z
N MET A 1 2.24 -2.98 -9.95
CA MET A 1 1.15 -3.18 -8.97
C MET A 1 0.97 -4.66 -8.66
N ALA A 2 1.47 -5.09 -7.50
CA ALA A 2 1.29 -6.41 -6.91
C ALA A 2 0.07 -6.44 -5.97
N ARG A 3 -0.51 -7.63 -5.73
CA ARG A 3 -1.70 -7.82 -4.89
C ARG A 3 -1.55 -9.02 -3.98
N ARG A 4 -2.08 -8.92 -2.76
CA ARG A 4 -2.28 -10.04 -1.84
C ARG A 4 -3.67 -9.97 -1.22
N GLU A 5 -4.30 -11.13 -1.08
CA GLU A 5 -5.60 -11.26 -0.44
C GLU A 5 -5.44 -11.76 1.00
N PHE A 6 -6.25 -11.19 1.89
CA PHE A 6 -6.41 -11.52 3.30
C PHE A 6 -7.90 -11.78 3.57
N PRO A 7 -8.28 -12.42 4.69
CA PRO A 7 -9.66 -12.92 4.90
C PRO A 7 -10.80 -11.93 4.60
N HIS A 8 -10.61 -10.64 4.91
CA HIS A 8 -11.61 -9.59 4.68
C HIS A 8 -11.14 -8.45 3.78
N PHE A 9 -9.90 -8.50 3.31
CA PHE A 9 -9.25 -7.37 2.63
C PHE A 9 -8.37 -7.82 1.46
N GLU A 10 -8.30 -7.00 0.41
CA GLU A 10 -7.19 -7.02 -0.55
C GLU A 10 -6.19 -5.91 -0.20
N ALA A 11 -4.91 -6.24 -0.22
CA ALA A 11 -3.81 -5.28 -0.14
C ALA A 11 -3.08 -5.21 -1.48
N VAL A 12 -2.88 -4.01 -2.01
CA VAL A 12 -2.29 -3.77 -3.32
C VAL A 12 -1.14 -2.78 -3.20
N SER A 13 -0.01 -3.05 -3.86
CA SER A 13 1.08 -2.09 -3.93
C SER A 13 0.62 -0.83 -4.65
N ALA A 14 1.00 0.31 -4.12
CA ALA A 14 0.55 1.60 -4.60
C ALA A 14 1.63 2.66 -4.37
N MET A 15 1.33 3.85 -4.87
CA MET A 15 2.13 5.04 -4.68
C MET A 15 1.21 6.24 -4.45
N VAL A 16 1.65 7.17 -3.59
CA VAL A 16 0.91 8.41 -3.31
C VAL A 16 1.79 9.59 -3.72
N PRO A 17 1.33 10.48 -4.61
CA PRO A 17 2.10 11.65 -5.00
C PRO A 17 2.37 12.56 -3.79
N VAL A 18 3.55 13.17 -3.76
CA VAL A 18 3.95 14.14 -2.74
C VAL A 18 3.81 15.54 -3.29
N GLU A 19 3.28 16.45 -2.47
CA GLU A 19 3.24 17.86 -2.81
C GLU A 19 4.67 18.40 -2.96
N GLY A 20 4.95 19.07 -4.08
CA GLY A 20 6.31 19.51 -4.43
C GLY A 20 7.12 18.48 -5.24
N GLY A 21 6.58 17.29 -5.50
CA GLY A 21 7.15 16.31 -6.43
C GLY A 21 7.55 14.98 -5.79
N GLY A 22 7.62 13.94 -6.62
CA GLY A 22 7.91 12.58 -6.20
C GLY A 22 6.71 11.83 -5.63
N TYR A 23 6.97 10.66 -5.07
CA TYR A 23 5.98 9.67 -4.66
C TYR A 23 6.42 8.97 -3.38
N ASN A 24 5.48 8.75 -2.45
CA ASN A 24 5.67 7.78 -1.36
C ASN A 24 5.28 6.39 -1.85
N ALA A 25 6.00 5.37 -1.39
CA ALA A 25 5.52 3.99 -1.44
C ALA A 25 4.29 3.85 -0.52
N ALA A 26 3.28 3.11 -0.96
CA ALA A 26 2.09 2.86 -0.17
C ALA A 26 1.51 1.47 -0.41
N ILE A 27 0.73 0.99 0.54
CA ILE A 27 -0.13 -0.18 0.38
C ILE A 27 -1.58 0.30 0.47
N ALA A 28 -2.34 0.03 -0.59
CA ALA A 28 -3.77 0.28 -0.63
C ALA A 28 -4.52 -0.95 -0.09
N VAL A 29 -5.25 -0.78 1.01
CA VAL A 29 -6.08 -1.80 1.64
C VAL A 29 -7.54 -1.54 1.29
N LYS A 30 -8.24 -2.55 0.79
CA LYS A 30 -9.66 -2.45 0.43
C LYS A 30 -10.43 -3.65 0.96
N ALA A 31 -11.59 -3.40 1.56
CA ALA A 31 -12.47 -4.46 2.03
C ALA A 31 -13.00 -5.30 0.86
N LEU A 32 -13.01 -6.62 1.03
CA LEU A 32 -13.61 -7.55 0.08
C LEU A 32 -15.13 -7.54 0.26
N GLY A 33 -15.87 -7.42 -0.85
CA GLY A 33 -17.33 -7.50 -0.86
C GLY A 33 -18.10 -6.30 -0.27
N MET A 34 -17.45 -5.46 0.55
CA MET A 34 -18.02 -4.19 0.97
C MET A 34 -17.59 -3.09 -0.02
N GLY A 35 -18.56 -2.50 -0.71
CA GLY A 35 -18.31 -1.35 -1.57
C GLY A 35 -17.67 -0.22 -0.76
N GLY A 36 -16.51 0.27 -1.19
CA GLY A 36 -15.75 1.29 -0.46
C GLY A 36 -14.46 1.67 -1.18
N ALA A 37 -13.99 2.88 -0.92
CA ALA A 37 -12.69 3.32 -1.42
C ALA A 37 -11.56 2.64 -0.64
N PRO A 38 -10.43 2.31 -1.29
CA PRO A 38 -9.25 1.81 -0.59
C PRO A 38 -8.70 2.85 0.38
N ARG A 39 -8.20 2.38 1.53
CA ARG A 39 -7.37 3.16 2.44
C ARG A 39 -5.91 3.00 2.05
N PHE A 40 -5.19 4.11 1.96
CA PHE A 40 -3.76 4.10 1.63
C PHE A 40 -2.94 4.22 2.90
N HIS A 41 -2.03 3.27 3.09
CA HIS A 41 -1.04 3.27 4.16
C HIS A 41 0.31 3.57 3.52
N LYS A 42 0.89 4.73 3.83
CA LYS A 42 2.27 5.01 3.43
C LYS A 42 3.19 4.03 4.14
N VAL A 43 4.20 3.54 3.43
CA VAL A 43 5.23 2.66 3.95
C VAL A 43 6.59 3.27 3.65
N LEU A 44 7.63 2.80 4.33
CA LEU A 44 8.98 3.38 4.22
C LEU A 44 8.99 4.88 4.58
N ASP A 45 8.41 5.20 5.75
CA ASP A 45 8.26 6.59 6.19
C ASP A 45 9.56 7.40 6.08
N GLY A 46 9.42 8.62 5.55
CA GLY A 46 10.54 9.52 5.29
C GLY A 46 11.23 9.31 3.94
N GLN A 47 10.88 8.28 3.17
CA GLN A 47 11.39 8.09 1.81
C GLN A 47 10.45 8.69 0.77
N VAL A 48 11.01 9.50 -0.15
CA VAL A 48 10.31 10.01 -1.33
C VAL A 48 11.07 9.55 -2.57
N PHE A 49 10.37 8.92 -3.49
CA PHE A 49 10.90 8.42 -4.75
C PHE A 49 10.61 9.43 -5.85
N GLU A 50 11.58 9.71 -6.73
CA GLU A 50 11.37 10.64 -7.85
C GLU A 50 10.30 10.12 -8.84
N GLY A 51 10.22 8.80 -9.02
CA GLY A 51 9.34 8.16 -9.99
C GLY A 51 8.27 7.27 -9.36
N ALA A 52 7.07 7.30 -9.94
CA ALA A 52 5.95 6.46 -9.51
C ALA A 52 6.30 4.96 -9.57
N MET A 53 7.04 4.53 -10.60
CA MET A 53 7.48 3.14 -10.75
C MET A 53 8.40 2.69 -9.61
N ALA A 54 9.36 3.53 -9.22
CA ALA A 54 10.27 3.22 -8.11
C ALA A 54 9.52 3.11 -6.77
N ALA A 55 8.53 3.98 -6.54
CA ALA A 55 7.66 3.88 -5.37
C ALA A 55 6.81 2.60 -5.37
N ASP A 56 6.25 2.18 -6.50
CA ASP A 56 5.46 0.94 -6.61
C ASP A 56 6.33 -0.31 -6.46
N GLU A 57 7.57 -0.31 -6.96
CA GLU A 57 8.52 -1.40 -6.75
C GLU A 57 8.90 -1.53 -5.27
N ALA A 58 9.18 -0.41 -4.60
CA ALA A 58 9.44 -0.39 -3.17
C ALA A 58 8.22 -0.87 -2.36
N ALA A 59 7.02 -0.40 -2.72
CA ALA A 59 5.77 -0.86 -2.13
C ALA A 59 5.51 -2.35 -2.39
N THR A 60 5.90 -2.87 -3.56
CA THR A 60 5.80 -4.29 -3.89
C THR A 60 6.69 -5.13 -2.98
N ALA A 61 7.92 -4.70 -2.71
CA ALA A 61 8.84 -5.38 -1.79
C ALA A 61 8.29 -5.40 -0.36
N GLU A 62 7.73 -4.29 0.11
CA GLU A 62 7.08 -4.23 1.44
C GLU A 62 5.81 -5.09 1.48
N LEU A 63 4.97 -5.06 0.45
CA LEU A 63 3.78 -5.92 0.35
C LEU A 63 4.12 -7.42 0.46
N GLN A 64 5.29 -7.86 -0.03
CA GLN A 64 5.73 -9.25 0.12
C GLN A 64 6.05 -9.63 1.56
N ARG A 65 6.45 -8.66 2.40
CA ARG A 65 6.80 -8.86 3.82
C ARG A 65 5.60 -8.77 4.74
N LEU A 66 4.51 -8.13 4.29
CA LEU A 66 3.29 -7.95 5.07
C LEU A 66 2.76 -9.30 5.62
N GLN A 67 2.59 -9.43 6.92
CA GLN A 67 2.07 -10.67 7.52
C GLN A 67 0.54 -10.75 7.42
N GLY A 68 -0.14 -9.61 7.50
CA GLY A 68 -1.60 -9.56 7.57
C GLY A 68 -2.19 -8.17 7.37
N VAL A 69 -3.52 -8.13 7.42
CA VAL A 69 -4.31 -6.91 7.59
C VAL A 69 -5.25 -7.14 8.77
N SER A 70 -5.31 -6.21 9.72
CA SER A 70 -6.19 -6.32 10.90
C SER A 70 -7.66 -6.14 10.53
N GLU A 71 -8.57 -6.36 11.48
CA GLU A 71 -10.01 -6.17 11.27
C GLU A 71 -10.36 -4.71 10.95
N GLU A 72 -9.55 -3.75 11.43
CA GLU A 72 -9.67 -2.32 11.16
C GLU A 72 -9.05 -1.89 9.82
N GLY A 73 -8.49 -2.84 9.07
CA GLY A 73 -7.80 -2.56 7.81
C GLY A 73 -6.38 -2.00 8.00
N GLU A 74 -5.74 -2.21 9.15
CA GLU A 74 -4.36 -1.78 9.38
C GLU A 74 -3.34 -2.84 8.93
N LEU A 75 -2.14 -2.40 8.55
CA LEU A 75 -1.05 -3.29 8.14
C LEU A 75 -0.48 -4.03 9.34
N VAL A 76 -0.33 -5.36 9.24
CA VAL A 76 0.33 -6.21 10.24
C VAL A 76 1.63 -6.74 9.65
N TRP A 77 2.75 -6.39 10.29
CA TRP A 77 4.11 -6.68 9.82
C TRP A 77 4.76 -7.87 10.47
#